data_AF-A0A250WPP1-F1
#
_entry.id   AF-A0A250WPP1-F1
#
_cell.length_a   1.000
_cell.length_b   1.000
_cell.length_c   1.000
_cell.angle_alpha   90.00
_cell.angle_beta   90.00
_cell.angle_gamma   90.00
#
_symmetry.space_group_name_H-M   'P 1'
#
loop_
_entity.id
_entity.type
_entity.pdbx_description
1 polymer ?
#
loop_
_entity_poly.entity_id
_entity_poly.type
_entity_poly.pdbx_seq_one_letter_code
_entity_poly.pdbx_strand_id
1 'polypeptide(L)'
;MATNSTPPDLPPSPQGADGVIDLTPAAVALSAAVLLINALISLRLELGMHKQLLIATVRMIIQLSILGFILKPIFDINSPWLVLGYASFMIVIASVEAVSRPQQTYKGILVNVLFCMAFSSGTVLSYVVLVVMSIKPWWEAQYVIPMLGMLLGNCTSGISLGLNTVLEELSTKRDSIEWLLSMGANRWEATDAMIKRAVKTSMTPLLNQMSVIGLVSIPGMMTGQILAGSDPMVAAKYQMLIMFVVGGSSGLASLFAIYVTALHVVDIRHCYRQDRLIKKEKAKASAPWIYVKKMGTSVYTLCCCCCLMNTRSDEKALLGGEGHSIVEPLLPTNAKKGANTPPKDVEVGQRQ
;
A
#
# COMPACT_ATOMS: atom_id res chain seq x y z
N MET A 1 -15.72 -8.07 59.06
CA MET A 1 -15.10 -9.30 58.52
C MET A 1 -15.72 -9.58 57.17
N ALA A 2 -15.15 -9.04 56.09
CA ALA A 2 -15.54 -9.39 54.73
C ALA A 2 -14.60 -10.52 54.27
N THR A 3 -15.17 -11.69 54.02
CA THR A 3 -14.44 -12.89 53.62
C THR A 3 -13.91 -12.73 52.20
N ASN A 4 -12.59 -12.77 52.08
CA ASN A 4 -11.84 -12.78 50.84
C ASN A 4 -12.05 -14.15 50.16
N SER A 5 -12.96 -14.24 49.19
CA SER A 5 -13.13 -15.43 48.36
C SER A 5 -12.38 -15.23 47.05
N THR A 6 -11.13 -15.68 47.01
CA THR A 6 -10.36 -15.91 45.79
C THR A 6 -11.12 -16.90 44.88
N PRO A 7 -11.41 -16.55 43.61
CA PRO A 7 -11.94 -17.53 42.66
C PRO A 7 -10.88 -18.61 42.36
N PRO A 8 -11.32 -19.84 42.02
CA PRO A 8 -10.41 -20.97 41.80
C PRO A 8 -9.53 -20.75 40.56
N ASP A 9 -8.26 -21.11 40.70
CA ASP A 9 -7.25 -21.05 39.65
C ASP A 9 -7.72 -21.82 38.40
N LEU A 10 -8.07 -21.08 37.35
CA LEU A 10 -8.23 -21.65 36.01
C LEU A 10 -6.86 -22.16 35.53
N PRO A 11 -6.79 -23.33 34.87
CA PRO A 11 -5.54 -23.79 34.27
C PRO A 11 -5.00 -22.74 33.29
N PRO A 12 -3.67 -22.57 33.20
CA PRO A 12 -3.09 -21.60 32.27
C PRO A 12 -3.57 -21.94 30.86
N SER A 13 -4.30 -21.00 30.24
CA SER A 13 -4.69 -21.11 28.84
C SER A 13 -3.41 -21.25 28.01
N PRO A 14 -3.39 -22.09 26.96
CA PRO A 14 -2.24 -22.21 26.04
C PRO A 14 -2.06 -20.97 25.14
N GLN A 15 -2.65 -19.84 25.55
CA GLN A 15 -2.64 -18.57 24.86
C GLN A 15 -1.43 -17.80 25.39
N GLY A 16 -0.58 -17.28 24.49
CA GLY A 16 0.47 -16.34 24.87
C GLY A 16 -0.12 -15.21 25.72
N ALA A 17 0.71 -14.54 26.53
CA ALA A 17 0.30 -13.57 27.54
C ALA A 17 -0.64 -12.45 27.05
N ASP A 18 -0.80 -12.28 25.73
CA ASP A 18 -1.59 -11.23 25.08
C ASP A 18 -2.84 -11.74 24.32
N GLY A 19 -3.22 -13.02 24.42
CA GLY A 19 -4.44 -13.56 23.78
C GLY A 19 -4.39 -13.68 22.25
N VAL A 20 -3.26 -13.31 21.62
CA VAL A 20 -3.03 -13.42 20.18
C VAL A 20 -2.42 -14.79 19.86
N ILE A 21 -3.02 -15.53 18.93
CA ILE A 21 -2.48 -16.80 18.44
C ILE A 21 -1.34 -16.50 17.47
N ASP A 22 -0.11 -16.86 17.83
CA ASP A 22 1.03 -16.78 16.92
C ASP A 22 0.92 -17.86 15.83
N LEU A 23 0.69 -17.44 14.59
CA LEU A 23 0.65 -18.35 13.45
C LEU A 23 2.07 -18.71 13.00
N THR A 24 2.42 -19.99 13.12
CA THR A 24 3.65 -20.53 12.51
C THR A 24 3.59 -20.37 10.98
N PRO A 25 4.71 -20.10 10.28
CA PRO A 25 4.75 -20.02 8.82
C PRO A 25 4.14 -21.25 8.11
N ALA A 26 4.23 -22.42 8.72
CA ALA A 26 3.59 -23.65 8.25
C ALA A 26 2.05 -23.58 8.24
N ALA A 27 1.44 -22.94 9.23
CA ALA A 27 -0.01 -22.74 9.29
C ALA A 27 -0.48 -21.77 8.19
N VAL A 28 0.30 -20.73 7.89
CA VAL A 28 0.05 -19.80 6.78
C VAL A 28 0.20 -20.50 5.43
N ALA A 29 1.19 -21.39 5.28
CA ALA A 29 1.33 -22.20 4.07
C ALA A 29 0.15 -23.17 3.89
N LEU A 30 -0.35 -23.75 4.98
CA LEU A 30 -1.51 -24.64 4.95
C LEU A 30 -2.79 -23.90 4.55
N SER A 31 -3.01 -22.66 5.02
CA SER A 31 -4.17 -21.87 4.62
C SER A 31 -4.14 -21.48 3.13
N ALA A 32 -2.95 -21.29 2.56
CA ALA A 32 -2.78 -21.10 1.12
C ALA A 32 -3.24 -22.32 0.28
N ALA A 33 -3.36 -23.51 0.85
CA ALA A 33 -3.86 -24.70 0.15
C ALA A 33 -5.31 -24.54 -0.31
N VAL A 34 -6.13 -23.73 0.37
CA VAL A 34 -7.51 -23.44 -0.05
C VAL A 34 -7.53 -22.64 -1.37
N LEU A 35 -6.55 -21.77 -1.58
CA LEU A 35 -6.37 -21.08 -2.87
C LEU A 35 -5.90 -22.04 -3.96
N LEU A 36 -5.08 -23.05 -3.63
CA LEU A 36 -4.65 -24.07 -4.59
C LEU A 36 -5.83 -24.90 -5.11
N ILE A 37 -6.81 -25.22 -4.27
CA ILE A 37 -8.04 -25.91 -4.70
C ILE A 37 -8.80 -25.07 -5.72
N ASN A 38 -9.00 -23.77 -5.45
CA ASN A 38 -9.63 -22.85 -6.41
C ASN A 38 -8.84 -22.73 -7.72
N ALA A 39 -7.52 -22.70 -7.64
CA ALA A 39 -6.65 -22.70 -8.82
C ALA A 39 -6.79 -24.01 -9.63
N LEU A 40 -6.89 -25.17 -8.97
CA LEU A 40 -7.06 -26.47 -9.61
C LEU A 40 -8.42 -26.59 -10.32
N ILE A 41 -9.50 -26.09 -9.68
CA ILE A 41 -10.83 -26.02 -10.29
C ILE A 41 -10.79 -25.09 -11.49
N SER A 42 -10.19 -23.91 -11.36
CA SER A 42 -10.01 -22.97 -12.47
C SER A 42 -9.24 -23.58 -13.65
N LEU A 43 -8.25 -24.45 -13.38
CA LEU A 43 -7.49 -25.19 -14.38
C LEU A 43 -8.39 -26.17 -15.15
N ARG A 44 -9.27 -26.88 -14.43
CA ARG A 44 -10.23 -27.79 -15.07
C ARG A 44 -11.30 -27.08 -15.91
N LEU A 45 -11.65 -25.84 -15.57
CA LEU A 45 -12.63 -25.05 -16.32
C LEU A 45 -11.99 -24.14 -17.40
N GLU A 46 -10.67 -24.20 -17.61
CA GLU A 46 -9.95 -23.43 -18.64
C GLU A 46 -10.14 -21.89 -18.60
N LEU A 47 -10.42 -21.30 -17.43
CA LEU A 47 -10.70 -19.85 -17.31
C LEU A 47 -9.54 -18.90 -17.72
N GLY A 48 -8.35 -19.42 -18.04
CA GLY A 48 -7.16 -18.62 -18.38
C GLY A 48 -6.61 -17.75 -17.23
N MET A 49 -7.18 -17.84 -16.02
CA MET A 49 -6.86 -16.99 -14.87
C MET A 49 -5.79 -17.54 -13.94
N HIS A 50 -5.37 -18.80 -14.13
CA HIS A 50 -4.52 -19.55 -13.19
C HIS A 50 -3.16 -18.87 -12.98
N LYS A 51 -2.52 -18.45 -14.08
CA LYS A 51 -1.24 -17.73 -14.03
C LYS A 51 -1.38 -16.37 -13.35
N GLN A 52 -2.46 -15.65 -13.62
CA GLN A 52 -2.70 -14.34 -13.00
C GLN A 52 -2.95 -14.47 -11.49
N LEU A 53 -3.73 -15.47 -11.08
CA LEU A 53 -4.00 -15.74 -9.67
C LEU A 53 -2.72 -16.12 -8.92
N LEU A 54 -1.92 -17.03 -9.46
CA LEU A 54 -0.65 -17.45 -8.84
C LEU A 54 0.32 -16.26 -8.71
N ILE A 55 0.49 -15.46 -9.77
CA ILE A 55 1.34 -14.27 -9.73
C ILE A 55 0.83 -13.27 -8.69
N ALA A 56 -0.49 -13.06 -8.60
CA ALA A 56 -1.10 -12.17 -7.61
C ALA A 56 -0.87 -12.67 -6.18
N THR A 57 -1.03 -13.98 -5.93
CA THR A 57 -0.80 -14.60 -4.62
C THR A 57 0.66 -14.46 -4.19
N VAL A 58 1.61 -14.81 -5.07
CA VAL A 58 3.05 -14.69 -4.76
C VAL A 58 3.42 -13.23 -4.51
N ARG A 59 2.92 -12.31 -5.34
CA ARG A 59 3.12 -10.86 -5.15
C ARG A 59 2.58 -10.39 -3.81
N MET A 60 1.38 -10.82 -3.44
CA MET A 60 0.74 -10.47 -2.17
C MET A 60 1.57 -10.96 -0.98
N ILE A 61 2.03 -12.21 -0.98
CA ILE A 61 2.85 -12.77 0.09
C ILE A 61 4.13 -11.94 0.26
N ILE A 62 4.88 -11.72 -0.84
CA ILE A 62 6.13 -10.95 -0.81
C ILE A 62 5.87 -9.52 -0.32
N GLN A 63 4.85 -8.85 -0.84
CA GLN A 63 4.53 -7.47 -0.47
C GLN A 63 4.15 -7.35 1.01
N LEU A 64 3.35 -8.28 1.54
CA LEU A 64 2.90 -8.23 2.93
C LEU A 64 4.04 -8.55 3.90
N SER A 65 4.94 -9.48 3.55
CA SER A 65 6.15 -9.78 4.32
C SER A 65 7.12 -8.58 4.35
N ILE A 66 7.37 -7.95 3.19
CA ILE A 66 8.21 -6.75 3.11
C ILE A 66 7.58 -5.61 3.92
N LEU A 67 6.27 -5.42 3.81
CA LEU A 67 5.53 -4.41 4.55
C LEU A 67 5.73 -4.60 6.06
N GLY A 68 5.53 -5.81 6.59
CA GLY A 68 5.75 -6.09 8.01
C GLY A 68 7.16 -5.74 8.51
N PHE A 69 8.18 -5.97 7.69
CA PHE A 69 9.57 -5.60 8.01
C PHE A 69 9.81 -4.08 7.96
N ILE A 70 9.19 -3.38 7.00
CA ILE A 70 9.36 -1.93 6.80
C ILE A 70 8.62 -1.10 7.86
N LEU A 71 7.46 -1.53 8.35
CA LEU A 71 6.69 -0.70 9.29
C LEU A 71 7.36 -0.52 10.64
N LYS A 72 8.05 -1.55 11.16
CA LYS A 72 8.70 -1.47 12.48
C LYS A 72 9.66 -0.26 12.61
N PRO A 73 10.68 -0.08 11.75
CA PRO A 73 11.56 1.09 11.85
C PRO A 73 10.85 2.42 11.58
N ILE A 74 9.79 2.42 10.76
CA ILE A 74 9.00 3.65 10.53
C ILE A 74 8.27 4.07 11.80
N PHE A 75 7.71 3.11 12.54
CA PHE A 75 7.04 3.34 13.81
C PHE A 75 8.01 3.75 14.92
N ASP A 76 9.20 3.15 14.96
CA ASP A 76 10.22 3.45 15.97
C ASP A 76 10.80 4.86 15.80
N ILE A 77 11.07 5.30 14.57
CA ILE A 77 11.66 6.63 14.30
C ILE A 77 10.59 7.74 14.36
N ASN A 78 9.35 7.45 13.91
CA ASN A 78 8.19 8.35 13.90
C ASN A 78 8.51 9.79 13.42
N SER A 79 9.39 9.94 12.43
CA SER A 79 9.78 11.24 11.87
C SER A 79 8.77 11.71 10.82
N PRO A 80 8.35 12.99 10.83
CA PRO A 80 7.39 13.52 9.87
C PRO A 80 7.85 13.35 8.41
N TRP A 81 9.16 13.46 8.16
CA TRP A 81 9.71 13.28 6.81
C TRP A 81 9.63 11.85 6.31
N LEU A 82 9.82 10.86 7.20
CA LEU A 82 9.68 9.45 6.85
C LEU A 82 8.22 9.09 6.55
N VAL A 83 7.29 9.58 7.37
CA VAL A 83 5.86 9.32 7.18
C VAL A 83 5.35 9.96 5.90
N LEU A 84 5.73 11.22 5.61
CA LEU A 84 5.38 11.88 4.36
C LEU A 84 6.05 11.23 3.14
N GLY A 85 7.32 10.82 3.26
CA GLY A 85 8.03 10.11 2.20
C GLY A 85 7.35 8.78 1.87
N TYR A 86 6.99 8.01 2.89
CA TYR A 86 6.27 6.75 2.73
C TYR A 86 4.84 6.95 2.18
N ALA A 87 4.11 7.94 2.68
CA ALA A 87 2.79 8.31 2.18
C ALA A 87 2.83 8.68 0.68
N SER A 88 3.82 9.49 0.28
CA SER A 88 4.03 9.87 -1.11
C SER A 88 4.34 8.64 -1.99
N PHE A 89 5.19 7.74 -1.50
CA PHE A 89 5.47 6.47 -2.16
C PHE A 89 4.20 5.63 -2.36
N MET A 90 3.36 5.50 -1.33
CA MET A 90 2.09 4.76 -1.43
C MET A 90 1.15 5.38 -2.48
N ILE A 91 1.02 6.72 -2.53
CA ILE A 91 0.18 7.42 -3.51
C ILE A 91 0.66 7.15 -4.94
N VAL A 92 1.97 7.18 -5.18
CA VAL A 92 2.55 6.89 -6.50
C VAL A 92 2.21 5.46 -6.94
N ILE A 93 2.47 4.48 -6.07
CA ILE A 93 2.21 3.06 -6.39
C ILE A 93 0.72 2.81 -6.62
N ALA A 94 -0.14 3.36 -5.77
CA ALA A 94 -1.59 3.26 -5.91
C ALA A 94 -2.08 3.89 -7.23
N SER A 95 -1.54 5.04 -7.61
CA SER A 95 -1.87 5.71 -8.87
C SER A 95 -1.45 4.89 -10.10
N VAL A 96 -0.25 4.29 -10.06
CA VAL A 96 0.24 3.40 -11.13
C VAL A 96 -0.65 2.17 -11.26
N GLU A 97 -1.02 1.54 -10.14
CA GLU A 97 -1.93 0.40 -10.12
C GLU A 97 -3.31 0.80 -10.68
N ALA A 98 -3.83 1.98 -10.32
CA ALA A 98 -5.14 2.47 -10.77
C ALA A 98 -5.21 2.64 -12.30
N VAL A 99 -4.17 3.19 -12.93
CA VAL A 99 -4.12 3.38 -14.39
C VAL A 99 -3.73 2.11 -15.16
N SER A 100 -3.23 1.09 -14.47
CA SER A 100 -2.83 -0.16 -15.10
C SER A 100 -4.04 -1.00 -15.55
N ARG A 101 -5.15 -0.94 -14.81
CA ARG A 101 -6.34 -1.79 -15.00
C ARG A 101 -7.23 -1.46 -16.21
N PRO A 102 -7.48 -0.18 -16.56
CA PRO A 102 -8.29 0.15 -17.74
C PRO A 102 -7.67 -0.35 -19.04
N GLN A 103 -8.51 -0.85 -19.96
CA GLN A 103 -8.07 -1.36 -21.27
C GLN A 103 -7.65 -0.26 -22.25
N GLN A 104 -8.16 0.95 -22.05
CA GLN A 104 -7.82 2.14 -22.82
C GLN A 104 -7.03 3.12 -21.95
N THR A 105 -6.22 3.95 -22.60
CA THR A 105 -5.39 4.95 -21.91
C THR A 105 -5.20 6.19 -22.79
N TYR A 106 -4.69 7.27 -22.19
CA TYR A 106 -4.31 8.49 -22.89
C TYR A 106 -3.02 9.05 -22.29
N LYS A 107 -2.30 9.88 -23.07
CA LYS A 107 -1.03 10.46 -22.64
C LYS A 107 -1.24 11.37 -21.44
N GLY A 108 -0.57 11.08 -20.32
CA GLY A 108 -0.66 11.88 -19.08
C GLY A 108 -1.71 11.40 -18.07
N ILE A 109 -2.43 10.30 -18.33
CA ILE A 109 -3.41 9.75 -17.39
C ILE A 109 -2.82 9.49 -15.99
N LEU A 110 -1.56 9.03 -15.91
CA LEU A 110 -0.90 8.75 -14.64
C LEU A 110 -0.74 10.01 -13.79
N VAL A 111 -0.34 11.12 -14.42
CA VAL A 111 -0.14 12.40 -13.73
C VAL A 111 -1.47 12.93 -13.23
N ASN A 112 -2.52 12.86 -14.07
CA ASN A 112 -3.86 13.28 -13.68
C ASN A 112 -4.39 12.48 -12.50
N VAL A 113 -4.26 11.14 -12.54
CA VAL A 113 -4.71 10.26 -11.45
C VAL A 113 -3.89 10.48 -10.19
N LEU A 114 -2.58 10.69 -10.31
CA LEU A 114 -1.70 11.00 -9.19
C LEU A 114 -2.14 12.28 -8.47
N PHE A 115 -2.41 13.36 -9.21
CA PHE A 115 -2.93 14.60 -8.61
C PHE A 115 -4.32 14.39 -7.98
N CYS A 116 -5.23 13.69 -8.65
CA CYS A 116 -6.56 13.43 -8.10
C CYS A 116 -6.49 12.61 -6.81
N MET A 117 -5.64 11.58 -6.77
CA MET A 117 -5.47 10.70 -5.62
C MET A 117 -4.75 11.40 -4.47
N ALA A 118 -3.68 12.15 -4.75
CA ALA A 118 -2.98 12.95 -3.76
C ALA A 118 -3.90 14.02 -3.14
N PHE A 119 -4.68 14.72 -3.97
CA PHE A 119 -5.60 15.74 -3.51
C PHE A 119 -6.73 15.14 -2.66
N SER A 120 -7.44 14.13 -3.17
CA SER A 120 -8.57 13.51 -2.45
C SER A 120 -8.15 12.83 -1.16
N SER A 121 -7.21 11.88 -1.20
CA SER A 121 -6.78 11.15 -0.02
C SER A 121 -5.99 12.04 0.94
N GLY A 122 -5.18 12.98 0.43
CA GLY A 122 -4.44 13.92 1.27
C GLY A 122 -5.36 14.89 2.03
N THR A 123 -6.35 15.50 1.36
CA THR A 123 -7.29 16.42 2.01
C THR A 123 -8.17 15.72 3.03
N VAL A 124 -8.74 14.57 2.67
CA VAL A 124 -9.61 13.80 3.55
C VAL A 124 -8.85 13.24 4.76
N LEU A 125 -7.63 12.71 4.55
CA LEU A 125 -6.80 12.23 5.66
C LEU A 125 -6.38 13.36 6.59
N SER A 126 -5.98 14.51 6.03
CA SER A 126 -5.59 15.68 6.82
C SER A 126 -6.76 16.19 7.67
N TYR A 127 -7.96 16.26 7.09
CA TYR A 127 -9.18 16.63 7.83
C TYR A 127 -9.43 15.68 9.02
N VAL A 128 -9.33 14.37 8.79
CA VAL A 128 -9.61 13.38 9.83
C VAL A 128 -8.58 13.42 10.94
N VAL A 129 -7.30 13.45 10.60
CA VAL A 129 -6.21 13.43 11.57
C VAL A 129 -6.20 14.71 12.40
N LEU A 130 -6.37 15.87 11.77
CA LEU A 130 -6.25 17.17 12.44
C LEU A 130 -7.53 17.60 13.15
N VAL A 131 -8.70 17.40 12.54
CA VAL A 131 -9.98 17.94 13.04
C VAL A 131 -10.75 16.88 13.82
N VAL A 132 -10.92 15.68 13.24
CA VAL A 132 -11.81 14.66 13.81
C VAL A 132 -11.15 13.92 14.97
N MET A 133 -9.95 13.39 14.74
CA MET A 133 -9.22 12.60 15.71
C MET A 133 -8.27 13.45 16.58
N SER A 134 -7.98 14.68 16.17
CA SER A 134 -7.10 15.61 16.90
C SER A 134 -5.78 14.97 17.34
N ILE A 135 -5.17 14.16 16.46
CA ILE A 135 -3.97 13.38 16.80
C ILE A 135 -2.78 14.34 16.94
N LYS A 136 -2.09 14.25 18.08
CA LYS A 136 -0.88 15.04 18.37
C LYS A 136 0.26 14.08 18.72
N PRO A 137 1.35 14.03 17.93
CA PRO A 137 1.59 14.76 16.68
C PRO A 137 0.77 14.25 15.49
N TRP A 138 0.51 15.10 14.48
CA TRP A 138 -0.34 14.72 13.34
C TRP A 138 0.31 13.69 12.40
N TRP A 139 1.62 13.46 12.52
CA TRP A 139 2.37 12.48 11.72
C TRP A 139 2.49 11.11 12.38
N GLU A 140 1.69 10.83 13.40
CA GLU A 140 1.74 9.56 14.13
C GLU A 140 1.54 8.35 13.20
N ALA A 141 2.64 7.63 12.93
CA ALA A 141 2.72 6.67 11.83
C ALA A 141 1.72 5.51 11.95
N GLN A 142 1.45 5.05 13.17
CA GLN A 142 0.49 3.98 13.49
C GLN A 142 -0.96 4.29 13.08
N TYR A 143 -1.33 5.58 12.99
CA TYR A 143 -2.65 6.00 12.51
C TYR A 143 -2.61 6.38 11.04
N VAL A 144 -1.66 7.25 10.65
CA VAL A 144 -1.61 7.83 9.31
C VAL A 144 -1.39 6.77 8.24
N ILE A 145 -0.47 5.82 8.45
CA ILE A 145 -0.09 4.84 7.43
C ILE A 145 -1.21 3.84 7.15
N PRO A 146 -1.81 3.16 8.15
CA PRO A 146 -2.91 2.22 7.89
C PRO A 146 -4.15 2.92 7.33
N MET A 147 -4.50 4.11 7.82
CA MET A 147 -5.61 4.87 7.27
C MET A 147 -5.37 5.21 5.80
N LEU A 148 -4.22 5.82 5.48
CA LEU A 148 -3.87 6.13 4.11
C LEU A 148 -3.89 4.89 3.21
N GLY A 149 -3.35 3.76 3.68
CA GLY A 149 -3.39 2.50 2.95
C GLY A 149 -4.80 2.04 2.59
N MET A 150 -5.74 2.11 3.55
CA MET A 150 -7.14 1.77 3.31
C MET A 150 -7.83 2.76 2.36
N LEU A 151 -7.55 4.07 2.49
CA LEU A 151 -8.07 5.09 1.58
C LEU A 151 -7.60 4.82 0.14
N LEU A 152 -6.28 4.66 -0.05
CA LEU A 152 -5.67 4.46 -1.36
C LEU A 152 -6.12 3.14 -2.01
N GLY A 153 -6.26 2.06 -1.23
CA GLY A 153 -6.75 0.78 -1.75
C GLY A 153 -8.17 0.87 -2.33
N ASN A 154 -9.06 1.55 -1.62
CA ASN A 154 -10.44 1.79 -2.09
C ASN A 154 -10.48 2.78 -3.27
N CYS A 155 -9.71 3.87 -3.21
CA CYS A 155 -9.60 4.83 -4.31
C CYS A 155 -9.07 4.18 -5.59
N THR A 156 -8.05 3.32 -5.48
CA THR A 156 -7.47 2.59 -6.62
C THR A 156 -8.52 1.76 -7.32
N SER A 157 -9.34 1.03 -6.58
CA SER A 157 -10.41 0.19 -7.14
C SER A 157 -11.52 1.03 -7.77
N GLY A 158 -11.97 2.10 -7.09
CA GLY A 158 -12.97 3.03 -7.61
C GLY A 158 -12.53 3.74 -8.89
N ILE A 159 -11.34 4.35 -8.88
CA ILE A 159 -10.76 5.02 -10.04
C ILE A 159 -10.56 4.04 -11.20
N SER A 160 -10.04 2.84 -10.94
CA SER A 160 -9.81 1.85 -12.01
C SER A 160 -11.10 1.50 -12.75
N LEU A 161 -12.18 1.24 -11.99
CA LEU A 161 -13.47 0.89 -12.54
C LEU A 161 -14.11 2.09 -13.25
N GLY A 162 -14.08 3.27 -12.62
CA GLY A 162 -14.59 4.51 -13.19
C GLY A 162 -13.88 4.91 -14.48
N LEU A 163 -12.55 4.83 -14.52
CA LEU A 163 -11.74 5.10 -15.71
C LEU A 163 -12.02 4.11 -16.83
N ASN A 164 -12.11 2.81 -16.51
CA ASN A 164 -12.44 1.82 -17.53
C ASN A 164 -13.82 2.10 -18.14
N THR A 165 -14.83 2.35 -17.30
CA THR A 165 -16.19 2.65 -17.77
C THR A 165 -16.25 3.95 -18.56
N VAL A 166 -15.66 5.05 -18.09
CA VAL A 166 -15.75 6.34 -18.82
C VAL A 166 -15.01 6.28 -20.15
N LEU A 167 -13.83 5.66 -20.22
CA LEU A 167 -13.07 5.53 -21.46
C LEU A 167 -13.81 4.64 -22.47
N GLU A 168 -14.37 3.53 -22.00
CA GLU A 168 -15.17 2.62 -22.82
C GLU A 168 -16.42 3.33 -23.37
N GLU A 169 -17.17 4.03 -22.52
CA GLU A 169 -18.35 4.81 -22.91
C GLU A 169 -18.01 5.92 -23.92
N LEU A 170 -16.95 6.69 -23.66
CA LEU A 170 -16.51 7.76 -24.56
C LEU A 170 -16.03 7.21 -25.91
N SER A 171 -15.43 6.01 -25.93
CA SER A 171 -14.97 5.39 -27.18
C SER A 171 -16.09 4.73 -27.98
N THR A 172 -17.10 4.17 -27.29
CA THR A 172 -18.21 3.44 -27.93
C THR A 172 -19.32 4.38 -28.39
N LYS A 173 -19.66 5.41 -27.60
CA LYS A 173 -20.73 6.37 -27.90
C LYS A 173 -20.24 7.62 -28.62
N ARG A 174 -19.13 7.50 -29.34
CA ARG A 174 -18.52 8.60 -30.08
C ARG A 174 -19.52 9.32 -30.98
N ASP A 175 -20.24 8.57 -31.81
CA ASP A 175 -21.14 9.15 -32.83
C ASP A 175 -22.26 9.96 -32.17
N SER A 176 -22.76 9.50 -31.01
CA SER A 176 -23.73 10.26 -30.21
C SER A 176 -23.15 11.55 -29.63
N ILE A 177 -21.89 11.53 -29.18
CA ILE A 177 -21.20 12.73 -28.68
C ILE A 177 -21.02 13.74 -29.82
N GLU A 178 -20.52 13.31 -30.98
CA GLU A 178 -20.33 14.18 -32.14
C GLU A 178 -21.65 14.76 -32.66
N TRP A 179 -22.72 13.95 -32.67
CA TRP A 179 -24.06 14.42 -33.01
C TRP A 179 -24.55 15.51 -32.06
N LEU A 180 -24.45 15.31 -30.74
CA LEU A 180 -24.84 16.32 -29.74
C LEU A 180 -24.02 17.62 -29.89
N LEU A 181 -22.70 17.51 -30.08
CA LEU A 181 -21.83 18.67 -30.28
C LEU A 181 -22.20 19.43 -31.57
N SER A 182 -22.57 18.72 -32.64
CA SER A 182 -23.03 19.34 -33.90
C SER A 182 -24.38 20.07 -33.76
N MET A 183 -25.22 19.65 -32.81
CA MET A 183 -26.47 20.30 -32.45
C MET A 183 -26.29 21.49 -31.48
N GLY A 184 -25.03 21.84 -31.15
CA GLY A 184 -24.71 22.96 -30.27
C GLY A 184 -24.65 22.62 -28.78
N ALA A 185 -24.71 21.34 -28.41
CA ALA A 185 -24.58 20.93 -27.01
C ALA A 185 -23.18 21.25 -26.46
N ASN A 186 -23.10 21.63 -25.20
CA ASN A 186 -21.83 21.84 -24.52
C ASN A 186 -21.16 20.48 -24.21
N ARG A 187 -19.84 20.46 -23.99
CA ARG A 187 -19.09 19.24 -23.62
C ARG A 187 -19.65 18.54 -22.38
N TRP A 188 -20.22 19.31 -21.46
CA TRP A 188 -20.84 18.80 -20.24
C TRP A 188 -22.11 18.03 -20.55
N GLU A 189 -22.98 18.59 -21.38
CA GLU A 189 -24.23 17.96 -21.80
C GLU A 189 -23.96 16.71 -22.65
N ALA A 190 -22.97 16.79 -23.54
CA ALA A 190 -22.58 15.69 -24.41
C ALA A 190 -21.96 14.49 -23.65
N THR A 191 -21.37 14.71 -22.47
CA THR A 191 -20.69 13.67 -21.68
C THR A 191 -21.39 13.29 -20.38
N ASP A 192 -22.44 14.01 -19.98
CA ASP A 192 -23.12 13.86 -18.69
C ASP A 192 -23.59 12.42 -18.42
N ALA A 193 -24.24 11.79 -19.40
CA ALA A 193 -24.73 10.43 -19.26
C ALA A 193 -23.59 9.41 -19.02
N MET A 194 -22.46 9.59 -19.70
CA MET A 194 -21.29 8.72 -19.59
C MET A 194 -20.61 8.90 -18.24
N ILE A 195 -20.46 10.15 -17.79
CA ILE A 195 -19.89 10.48 -16.48
C ILE A 195 -20.77 9.89 -15.37
N LYS A 196 -22.10 10.10 -15.41
CA LYS A 196 -23.04 9.56 -14.42
C LYS A 196 -22.96 8.03 -14.34
N ARG A 197 -22.84 7.35 -15.48
CA ARG A 197 -22.68 5.89 -15.52
C ARG A 197 -21.35 5.47 -14.87
N ALA A 198 -20.24 6.09 -15.26
CA ALA A 198 -18.92 5.78 -14.73
C ALA A 198 -18.82 6.00 -13.21
N VAL A 199 -19.40 7.09 -12.71
CA VAL A 199 -19.44 7.39 -11.27
C VAL A 199 -20.24 6.33 -10.52
N LYS A 200 -21.45 5.99 -10.98
CA LYS A 200 -22.26 4.92 -10.37
C LYS A 200 -21.52 3.58 -10.34
N THR A 201 -20.89 3.21 -11.45
CA THR A 201 -20.10 1.98 -11.55
C THR A 201 -18.92 2.00 -10.58
N SER A 202 -18.17 3.11 -10.47
CA SER A 202 -17.06 3.23 -9.53
C SER A 202 -17.46 3.11 -8.05
N MET A 203 -18.67 3.58 -7.69
CA MET A 203 -19.17 3.61 -6.31
C MET A 203 -19.89 2.34 -5.88
N THR A 204 -20.32 1.50 -6.83
CA THR A 204 -21.09 0.29 -6.54
C THR A 204 -20.39 -0.66 -5.56
N PRO A 205 -19.07 -0.96 -5.68
CA PRO A 205 -18.40 -1.87 -4.75
C PRO A 205 -18.38 -1.35 -3.31
N LEU A 206 -18.15 -0.04 -3.15
CA LEU A 206 -18.13 0.63 -1.85
C LEU A 206 -19.52 0.59 -1.19
N LEU A 207 -20.57 0.94 -1.93
CA LEU A 207 -21.95 0.90 -1.42
C LEU A 207 -22.35 -0.52 -1.03
N ASN A 208 -21.99 -1.51 -1.84
CA ASN A 208 -22.25 -2.92 -1.54
C ASN A 208 -21.53 -3.36 -0.25
N GLN A 209 -20.28 -2.90 -0.03
CA GLN A 209 -19.55 -3.17 1.21
C GLN A 209 -20.23 -2.50 2.41
N MET A 210 -20.67 -1.25 2.28
CA MET A 210 -21.35 -0.51 3.35
C MET A 210 -22.68 -1.15 3.75
N SER A 211 -23.40 -1.80 2.83
CA SER A 211 -24.68 -2.45 3.12
C SER A 211 -24.56 -3.72 3.96
N VAL A 212 -23.41 -4.39 3.96
CA VAL A 212 -23.21 -5.69 4.63
C VAL A 212 -22.26 -5.64 5.82
N ILE A 213 -21.53 -4.53 5.97
CA ILE A 213 -20.56 -4.34 7.07
C ILE A 213 -21.28 -4.36 8.43
N GLY A 214 -20.74 -5.11 9.38
CA GLY A 214 -21.34 -5.29 10.70
C GLY A 214 -22.49 -6.30 10.78
N LEU A 215 -23.07 -6.71 9.65
CA LEU A 215 -24.05 -7.82 9.59
C LEU A 215 -23.41 -9.13 9.14
N VAL A 216 -22.68 -9.10 8.03
CA VAL A 216 -22.09 -10.30 7.40
C VAL A 216 -20.57 -10.28 7.50
N SER A 217 -19.94 -9.10 7.41
CA SER A 217 -18.49 -8.96 7.42
C SER A 217 -18.04 -8.06 8.56
N ILE A 218 -17.09 -8.56 9.35
CA ILE A 218 -16.35 -7.78 10.34
C ILE A 218 -15.02 -7.37 9.67
N PRO A 219 -14.76 -6.06 9.51
CA PRO A 219 -13.53 -5.58 8.90
C PRO A 219 -12.29 -6.00 9.69
N GLY A 220 -11.20 -6.29 8.98
CA GLY A 220 -9.97 -6.85 9.58
C GLY A 220 -9.35 -5.99 10.67
N MET A 221 -9.37 -4.65 10.54
CA MET A 221 -8.88 -3.75 11.61
C MET A 221 -9.74 -3.87 12.88
N MET A 222 -11.07 -3.93 12.73
CA MET A 222 -12.00 -4.08 13.84
C MET A 222 -11.81 -5.43 14.54
N THR A 223 -11.72 -6.52 13.78
CA THR A 223 -11.40 -7.85 14.34
C THR A 223 -10.04 -7.84 15.03
N GLY A 224 -9.02 -7.19 14.45
CA GLY A 224 -7.69 -7.07 15.05
C GLY A 224 -7.71 -6.35 16.40
N GLN A 225 -8.44 -5.24 16.50
CA GLN A 225 -8.60 -4.50 17.77
C GLN A 225 -9.31 -5.34 18.84
N ILE A 226 -10.36 -6.08 18.45
CA ILE A 226 -11.11 -6.95 19.36
C ILE A 226 -10.22 -8.12 19.84
N LEU A 227 -9.45 -8.75 18.94
CA LEU A 227 -8.50 -9.81 19.30
C LEU A 227 -7.37 -9.31 20.19
N ALA A 228 -6.99 -8.03 20.07
CA ALA A 228 -6.03 -7.37 20.96
C ALA A 228 -6.66 -6.90 22.30
N GLY A 229 -7.90 -7.29 22.60
CA GLY A 229 -8.57 -6.99 23.87
C GLY A 229 -9.22 -5.60 23.95
N SER A 230 -9.35 -4.88 22.84
CA SER A 230 -10.06 -3.59 22.84
C SER A 230 -11.58 -3.79 22.98
N ASP A 231 -12.25 -2.82 23.62
CA ASP A 231 -13.71 -2.80 23.72
C ASP A 231 -14.37 -2.80 22.32
N PRO A 232 -15.26 -3.77 22.00
CA PRO A 232 -15.94 -3.85 20.71
C PRO A 232 -16.68 -2.56 20.33
N MET A 233 -17.22 -1.81 21.31
CA MET A 233 -17.93 -0.57 21.03
C MET A 233 -16.98 0.53 20.54
N VAL A 234 -15.77 0.59 21.08
CA VAL A 234 -14.72 1.50 20.60
C VAL A 234 -14.32 1.11 19.19
N ALA A 235 -14.02 -0.17 18.94
CA ALA A 235 -13.65 -0.66 17.61
C ALA A 235 -14.72 -0.36 16.54
N ALA A 236 -16.01 -0.50 16.90
CA ALA A 236 -17.13 -0.16 16.02
C ALA A 236 -17.16 1.33 15.65
N LYS A 237 -16.93 2.23 16.61
CA LYS A 237 -16.88 3.70 16.36
C LYS A 237 -15.74 4.07 15.40
N TYR A 238 -14.56 3.47 15.60
CA TYR A 238 -13.43 3.63 14.68
C TYR A 238 -13.77 3.12 13.28
N GLN A 239 -14.42 1.96 13.17
CA GLN A 239 -14.80 1.41 11.89
C GLN A 239 -15.83 2.28 11.16
N MET A 240 -16.82 2.85 11.86
CA MET A 240 -17.77 3.81 11.26
C MET A 240 -17.04 5.04 10.71
N LEU A 241 -16.12 5.62 11.50
CA LEU A 241 -15.29 6.74 11.06
C LEU A 241 -14.52 6.37 9.79
N ILE A 242 -13.83 5.23 9.76
CA ILE A 242 -13.07 4.79 8.60
C ILE A 242 -13.96 4.64 7.36
N MET A 243 -15.17 4.08 7.50
CA MET A 243 -16.07 3.93 6.34
C MET A 243 -16.54 5.28 5.78
N PHE A 244 -16.81 6.27 6.62
CA PHE A 244 -17.15 7.62 6.14
C PHE A 244 -15.98 8.27 5.39
N VAL A 245 -14.78 8.10 5.90
CA VAL A 245 -13.55 8.67 5.34
C VAL A 245 -13.16 7.98 4.02
N VAL A 246 -13.23 6.66 3.98
CA VAL A 246 -13.03 5.87 2.76
C VAL A 246 -14.07 6.24 1.71
N GLY A 247 -15.34 6.41 2.12
CA GLY A 247 -16.40 6.81 1.20
C GLY A 247 -16.19 8.21 0.63
N GLY A 248 -15.85 9.18 1.49
CA GLY A 248 -15.53 10.55 1.06
C GLY A 248 -14.32 10.60 0.13
N SER A 249 -13.21 9.96 0.52
CA SER A 249 -11.98 9.94 -0.28
C SER A 249 -12.20 9.23 -1.62
N SER A 250 -12.78 8.03 -1.63
CA SER A 250 -12.97 7.24 -2.85
C SER A 250 -13.96 7.91 -3.81
N GLY A 251 -15.03 8.50 -3.28
CA GLY A 251 -15.98 9.29 -4.05
C GLY A 251 -15.33 10.49 -4.73
N LEU A 252 -14.62 11.32 -3.95
CA LEU A 252 -13.90 12.49 -4.49
C LEU A 252 -12.84 12.07 -5.52
N ALA A 253 -12.02 11.06 -5.22
CA ALA A 253 -10.96 10.60 -6.10
C ALA A 253 -11.52 10.10 -7.44
N SER A 254 -12.58 9.28 -7.40
CA SER A 254 -13.23 8.73 -8.59
C SER A 254 -13.92 9.82 -9.41
N LEU A 255 -14.64 10.74 -8.75
CA LEU A 255 -15.27 11.87 -9.41
C LEU A 255 -14.24 12.74 -10.14
N PHE A 256 -13.19 13.20 -9.47
CA PHE A 256 -12.16 14.01 -10.11
C PHE A 256 -11.47 13.28 -11.26
N ALA A 257 -11.10 12.01 -11.08
CA ALA A 257 -10.45 11.24 -12.13
C ALA A 257 -11.33 11.05 -13.38
N ILE A 258 -12.62 10.78 -13.19
CA ILE A 258 -13.61 10.63 -14.28
C ILE A 258 -13.82 11.97 -14.99
N TYR A 259 -14.05 13.05 -14.24
CA TYR A 259 -14.26 14.39 -14.80
C TYR A 259 -13.04 14.87 -15.59
N VAL A 260 -11.84 14.78 -15.00
CA VAL A 260 -10.59 15.18 -15.68
C VAL A 260 -10.39 14.35 -16.95
N THR A 261 -10.71 13.06 -16.93
CA THR A 261 -10.61 12.20 -18.11
C THR A 261 -11.60 12.60 -19.20
N ALA A 262 -12.86 12.85 -18.86
CA ALA A 262 -13.87 13.31 -19.82
C ALA A 262 -13.46 14.65 -20.49
N LEU A 263 -12.94 15.58 -19.70
CA LEU A 263 -12.43 16.88 -20.19
C LEU A 263 -11.15 16.78 -21.01
N HIS A 264 -10.35 15.74 -20.79
CA HIS A 264 -9.14 15.53 -21.57
C HIS A 264 -9.44 14.96 -22.97
N VAL A 265 -10.49 14.14 -23.07
CA VAL A 265 -10.94 13.53 -24.33
C VAL A 265 -11.80 14.51 -25.16
N VAL A 266 -12.68 15.27 -24.50
CA VAL A 266 -13.50 16.33 -25.14
C VAL A 266 -12.88 17.69 -24.82
N ASP A 267 -12.19 18.26 -25.79
CA ASP A 267 -11.39 19.48 -25.60
C ASP A 267 -12.26 20.72 -25.31
N ILE A 268 -11.63 21.80 -24.84
CA ILE A 268 -12.25 23.11 -24.58
C ILE A 268 -12.96 23.68 -25.81
N ARG A 269 -12.51 23.29 -27.02
CA ARG A 269 -13.12 23.68 -28.30
C ARG A 269 -14.39 22.88 -28.66
N HIS A 270 -14.92 22.08 -27.74
CA HIS A 270 -16.08 21.23 -27.99
C HIS A 270 -15.85 20.24 -29.16
N CYS A 271 -14.62 19.76 -29.30
CA CYS A 271 -14.25 18.76 -30.29
C CYS A 271 -13.84 17.47 -29.60
N TYR A 272 -14.36 16.34 -30.09
CA TYR A 272 -13.94 15.02 -29.67
C TYR A 272 -12.57 14.68 -30.28
N ARG A 273 -11.55 14.48 -29.44
CA ARG A 273 -10.18 14.17 -29.88
C ARG A 273 -9.89 12.68 -29.86
N GLN A 274 -10.11 12.02 -31.00
CA GLN A 274 -9.85 10.59 -31.17
C GLN A 274 -8.38 10.23 -31.05
N ASP A 275 -7.51 11.15 -31.47
CA ASP A 275 -6.04 11.02 -31.49
C ASP A 275 -5.43 10.74 -30.12
N ARG A 276 -6.19 10.99 -29.04
CA ARG A 276 -5.72 10.82 -27.66
C ARG A 276 -6.02 9.45 -27.06
N LEU A 277 -6.93 8.67 -27.65
CA LEU A 277 -7.32 7.36 -27.12
C LEU A 277 -6.41 6.26 -27.67
N ILE A 278 -5.64 5.64 -26.76
CA ILE A 278 -4.74 4.54 -27.08
C ILE A 278 -5.33 3.26 -26.49
N LYS A 279 -5.70 2.31 -27.36
CA LYS A 279 -6.04 0.94 -26.91
C LYS A 279 -4.77 0.25 -26.46
N LYS A 280 -4.75 -0.31 -25.25
CA LYS A 280 -3.63 -1.17 -24.83
C LYS A 280 -3.71 -2.48 -25.61
N GLU A 281 -2.69 -2.77 -26.41
CA GLU A 281 -2.61 -4.05 -27.13
C GLU A 281 -2.50 -5.21 -26.13
N LYS A 282 -3.35 -6.24 -26.30
CA LYS A 282 -3.53 -7.35 -25.34
C LYS A 282 -2.23 -8.14 -25.05
N ALA A 283 -1.17 -8.00 -25.85
CA ALA A 283 0.07 -8.77 -25.75
C ALA A 283 1.08 -8.31 -24.68
N LYS A 284 0.90 -7.15 -24.02
CA LYS A 284 1.78 -6.66 -22.94
C LYS A 284 1.04 -6.17 -21.69
N ALA A 285 -0.23 -6.53 -21.55
CA ALA A 285 -1.09 -6.16 -20.42
C ALA A 285 -0.72 -6.85 -19.08
N SER A 286 0.25 -7.76 -19.06
CA SER A 286 0.67 -8.52 -17.88
C SER A 286 1.85 -7.93 -17.10
N ALA A 287 2.41 -6.79 -17.50
CA ALA A 287 3.58 -6.24 -16.83
C ALA A 287 3.43 -4.79 -16.34
N PRO A 288 2.52 -4.52 -15.37
CA PRO A 288 2.63 -3.32 -14.53
C PRO A 288 4.02 -3.22 -13.85
N TRP A 289 4.72 -4.35 -13.71
CA TRP A 289 6.12 -4.45 -13.32
C TRP A 289 7.10 -3.72 -14.24
N ILE A 290 6.82 -3.37 -15.50
CA ILE A 290 7.79 -2.60 -16.31
C ILE A 290 7.86 -1.14 -15.84
N TYR A 291 6.71 -0.55 -15.47
CA TYR A 291 6.68 0.78 -14.86
C TYR A 291 7.29 0.77 -13.45
N VAL A 292 6.95 -0.24 -12.63
CA VAL A 292 7.53 -0.41 -11.29
C VAL A 292 9.01 -0.84 -11.34
N LYS A 293 9.49 -1.56 -12.36
CA LYS A 293 10.91 -1.92 -12.50
C LYS A 293 11.75 -0.73 -12.94
N LYS A 294 11.19 0.16 -13.76
CA LYS A 294 11.81 1.43 -14.16
C LYS A 294 11.82 2.47 -13.04
N MET A 295 10.84 2.45 -12.14
CA MET A 295 10.75 3.37 -10.99
C MET A 295 11.41 2.79 -9.71
N GLY A 296 11.28 1.48 -9.49
CA GLY A 296 11.82 0.74 -8.35
C GLY A 296 13.33 0.67 -8.36
N THR A 297 14.00 0.60 -9.52
CA THR A 297 15.46 0.77 -9.56
C THR A 297 15.88 2.15 -9.02
N SER A 298 15.11 3.20 -9.30
CA SER A 298 15.38 4.55 -8.76
C SER A 298 15.11 4.65 -7.25
N VAL A 299 14.06 3.99 -6.74
CA VAL A 299 13.66 4.06 -5.32
C VAL A 299 14.52 3.16 -4.42
N TYR A 300 14.93 1.97 -4.87
CA TYR A 300 15.90 1.15 -4.14
C TYR A 300 17.27 1.85 -4.06
N THR A 301 17.68 2.54 -5.12
CA THR A 301 18.92 3.35 -5.10
C THR A 301 18.79 4.57 -4.16
N LEU A 302 17.65 5.27 -4.14
CA LEU A 302 17.41 6.39 -3.21
C LEU A 302 17.30 5.94 -1.74
N CYS A 303 16.63 4.81 -1.47
CA CYS A 303 16.53 4.24 -0.13
C CYS A 303 17.89 3.72 0.36
N CYS A 304 18.66 3.07 -0.50
CA CYS A 304 20.01 2.61 -0.17
C CYS A 304 20.98 3.78 0.03
N CYS A 305 20.83 4.89 -0.71
CA CYS A 305 21.63 6.10 -0.51
C CYS A 305 21.28 6.82 0.80
N CYS A 306 20.00 6.92 1.18
CA CYS A 306 19.61 7.46 2.49
C CYS A 306 20.05 6.58 3.66
N CYS A 307 19.94 5.25 3.54
CA CYS A 307 20.39 4.32 4.57
C CYS A 307 21.92 4.36 4.75
N LEU A 308 22.68 4.45 3.64
CA LEU A 308 24.14 4.64 3.66
C LEU A 308 24.56 6.03 4.18
N MET A 309 23.74 7.06 4.00
CA MET A 309 24.04 8.39 4.55
C MET A 309 23.74 8.48 6.05
N ASN A 310 22.75 7.75 6.56
CA ASN A 310 22.43 7.76 8.00
C ASN A 310 23.48 7.00 8.83
N THR A 311 23.94 5.83 8.36
CA THR A 311 25.03 5.10 9.04
C THR A 311 26.33 5.89 9.06
N ARG A 312 26.59 6.70 8.03
CA ARG A 312 27.77 7.59 7.96
C ARG A 312 27.67 8.82 8.87
N SER A 313 26.46 9.18 9.32
CA SER A 313 26.26 10.25 10.31
C SER A 313 26.49 9.74 11.73
N ASP A 314 26.09 8.50 12.03
CA ASP A 314 26.37 7.86 13.33
C ASP A 314 27.86 7.54 13.52
N GLU A 315 28.58 7.16 12.46
CA GLU A 315 30.03 6.93 12.52
C GLU A 315 30.83 8.22 12.81
N LYS A 316 30.33 9.38 12.36
CA LYS A 316 30.93 10.69 12.66
C LYS A 316 30.59 11.19 14.07
N ALA A 317 29.45 10.79 14.63
CA ALA A 317 29.07 11.13 16.00
C ALA A 317 29.89 10.35 17.04
N LEU A 318 30.34 9.13 16.72
CA LEU A 318 31.18 8.30 17.61
C LEU A 318 32.67 8.65 17.56
N LEU A 319 33.14 9.37 16.53
CA LEU A 319 34.54 9.78 16.37
C LEU A 319 34.81 11.25 16.75
N GLY A 320 33.81 11.98 17.25
CA GLY A 320 33.89 13.42 17.53
C GLY A 320 33.95 13.82 19.00
N GLY A 321 34.10 12.88 19.94
CA GLY A 321 34.04 13.14 21.38
C GLY A 321 35.31 12.77 22.13
N GLU A 322 36.41 13.48 21.93
CA GLU A 322 37.52 13.50 22.90
C GLU A 322 37.34 14.65 23.91
N GLY A 323 37.40 14.33 25.20
CA GLY A 323 37.27 15.31 26.28
C GLY A 323 37.32 14.71 27.69
N HIS A 324 38.46 14.10 28.04
CA HIS A 324 39.09 14.05 29.38
C HIS A 324 38.24 13.70 30.64
N SER A 325 38.58 12.57 31.29
CA SER A 325 39.34 12.58 32.56
C SER A 325 39.69 11.17 33.08
N ILE A 326 41.01 10.89 33.11
CA ILE A 326 41.85 10.29 34.20
C ILE A 326 41.29 9.01 34.87
N VAL A 327 41.94 7.84 34.79
CA VAL A 327 43.06 7.38 35.65
C VAL A 327 43.87 6.24 34.97
N GLU A 328 45.19 6.38 34.93
CA GLU A 328 46.23 5.31 34.80
C GLU A 328 46.95 5.20 36.16
N PRO A 329 47.90 4.27 36.44
CA PRO A 329 48.24 2.97 35.83
C PRO A 329 48.44 1.84 36.89
N LEU A 330 48.36 0.55 36.49
CA LEU A 330 49.00 -0.53 37.26
C LEU A 330 49.60 -1.61 36.33
N LEU A 331 50.92 -1.55 36.21
CA LEU A 331 51.87 -2.63 35.89
C LEU A 331 52.98 -2.51 36.96
N PRO A 332 53.86 -3.52 37.24
CA PRO A 332 54.38 -4.51 36.28
C PRO A 332 54.78 -5.91 36.85
N THR A 333 55.36 -6.73 35.95
CA THR A 333 56.32 -7.86 36.15
C THR A 333 55.75 -9.23 36.59
N ASN A 334 56.23 -10.41 36.14
CA ASN A 334 57.46 -10.81 35.43
C ASN A 334 57.35 -12.24 34.84
N ALA A 335 58.15 -12.49 33.79
CA ALA A 335 58.88 -13.74 33.46
C ALA A 335 58.08 -14.96 32.93
N LYS A 336 58.50 -15.76 31.92
CA LYS A 336 59.83 -16.06 31.36
C LYS A 336 59.74 -16.54 29.89
N LYS A 337 60.71 -16.06 29.09
CA LYS A 337 61.62 -16.75 28.13
C LYS A 337 61.15 -17.98 27.34
N GLY A 338 61.37 -17.92 26.02
CA GLY A 338 61.62 -19.09 25.16
C GLY A 338 61.76 -18.74 23.68
N ALA A 339 62.96 -18.32 23.26
CA ALA A 339 63.35 -18.12 21.86
C ALA A 339 63.82 -19.43 21.22
N ASN A 340 63.52 -19.69 19.93
CA ASN A 340 64.52 -19.92 18.85
C ASN A 340 63.96 -20.62 17.58
N THR A 341 64.21 -19.93 16.45
CA THR A 341 64.63 -20.39 15.09
C THR A 341 63.79 -21.37 14.22
N PRO A 342 63.60 -21.04 12.91
CA PRO A 342 63.17 -21.93 11.81
C PRO A 342 64.41 -22.50 11.06
N PRO A 343 64.39 -23.05 9.83
CA PRO A 343 63.31 -23.48 8.89
C PRO A 343 63.49 -24.95 8.41
N LYS A 344 62.68 -25.45 7.46
CA LYS A 344 63.10 -26.31 6.32
C LYS A 344 61.93 -26.79 5.42
N ASP A 345 62.12 -26.53 4.12
CA ASP A 345 61.87 -27.36 2.93
C ASP A 345 60.42 -27.76 2.57
N VAL A 346 59.83 -27.17 1.51
CA VAL A 346 59.87 -27.62 0.09
C VAL A 346 59.36 -29.06 -0.07
N GLU A 347 58.10 -29.20 -0.50
CA GLU A 347 57.79 -30.17 -1.56
C GLU A 347 56.55 -29.77 -2.37
N VAL A 348 56.75 -29.85 -3.67
CA VAL A 348 55.81 -29.64 -4.77
C VAL A 348 55.08 -30.94 -5.03
N GLY A 349 53.76 -30.93 -5.20
CA GLY A 349 52.99 -32.13 -5.55
C GLY A 349 51.68 -31.83 -6.24
N GLN A 350 51.69 -31.89 -7.57
CA GLN A 350 50.55 -31.80 -8.48
C GLN A 350 49.59 -33.01 -8.40
N ARG A 351 48.42 -32.84 -9.06
CA ARG A 351 47.45 -33.85 -9.59
C ARG A 351 46.54 -34.45 -8.51
N GLN A 352 45.21 -34.47 -8.65
CA GLN A 352 44.31 -34.58 -9.81
C GLN A 352 43.00 -33.85 -9.53
#